data_AF-A0A291GXS1-F1
#
_entry.id   AF-A0A291GXS1-F1
#
_cell.length_a   1.000
_cell.length_b   1.000
_cell.length_c   1.000
_cell.angle_alpha   90.00
_cell.angle_beta   90.00
_cell.angle_gamma   90.00
#
_symmetry.space_group_name_H-M   'P 1'
#
loop_
_entity.id
_entity.type
_entity.pdbx_description
1 polymer ?
#
loop_
_entity_poly.entity_id
_entity_poly.type
_entity_poly.pdbx_seq_one_letter_code
_entity_poly.pdbx_strand_id
1 'polypeptide(L)'
;MPKTYTVPPPPHHNEGKTVAAWTMNLGIVLGSLGIGIGMVVSSLSILIWIGAAVVLLALILGVVLSVAGLGQPRRYGMAQAAATAEGSADSNARSERPAEADAR
;
A
#
# COMPACT_ATOMS: atom_id res chain seq x y z
N MET A 1 -34.20 -15.48 -3.54
CA MET A 1 -33.16 -14.93 -4.44
C MET A 1 -31.84 -14.93 -3.68
N PRO A 2 -30.83 -15.71 -4.11
CA PRO A 2 -29.48 -15.63 -3.53
C PRO A 2 -28.93 -14.22 -3.75
N LYS A 3 -28.34 -13.62 -2.71
CA LYS A 3 -27.69 -12.32 -2.81
C LYS A 3 -26.25 -12.53 -3.23
N THR A 4 -25.90 -12.11 -4.46
CA THR A 4 -24.52 -12.06 -4.93
C THR A 4 -23.88 -10.78 -4.41
N TYR A 5 -22.79 -10.90 -3.67
CA TYR A 5 -21.99 -9.76 -3.22
C TYR A 5 -20.71 -9.70 -4.06
N THR A 6 -20.41 -8.52 -4.61
CA THR A 6 -19.15 -8.29 -5.31
C THR A 6 -18.04 -8.12 -4.27
N VAL A 7 -17.12 -9.08 -4.21
CA VAL A 7 -15.93 -8.99 -3.34
C VAL A 7 -14.81 -8.29 -4.13
N PRO A 8 -14.16 -7.27 -3.56
CA PRO A 8 -12.99 -6.65 -4.18
C PRO A 8 -11.86 -7.66 -4.42
N PRO A 9 -10.97 -7.41 -5.39
CA PRO A 9 -9.81 -8.27 -5.60
C PRO A 9 -8.98 -8.45 -4.33
N PRO A 10 -8.36 -9.62 -4.15
CA PRO A 10 -7.49 -9.86 -3.01
C PRO A 10 -6.36 -8.80 -2.96
N PRO A 11 -6.03 -8.28 -1.77
CA PRO A 11 -4.94 -7.32 -1.61
C PRO A 11 -3.60 -7.87 -2.12
N HIS A 12 -2.67 -6.95 -2.43
CA HIS A 12 -1.31 -7.34 -2.75
C HIS A 12 -0.61 -8.04 -1.58
N HIS A 13 0.04 -9.17 -1.87
CA HIS A 13 0.84 -9.94 -0.91
C HIS A 13 2.21 -9.31 -0.58
N ASN A 14 2.39 -8.02 -0.85
CA ASN A 14 3.61 -7.31 -0.45
C ASN A 14 3.44 -6.60 0.90
N GLU A 15 2.24 -6.50 1.48
CA GLU A 15 2.02 -5.94 2.83
C GLU A 15 2.64 -4.54 3.03
N GLY A 16 2.76 -3.76 1.93
CA GLY A 16 3.45 -2.46 1.95
C GLY A 16 4.99 -2.52 1.87
N LYS A 17 5.58 -3.71 1.79
CA LYS A 17 7.01 -3.97 1.60
C LYS A 17 7.46 -3.67 0.17
N THR A 18 7.35 -2.41 -0.24
CA THR A 18 7.87 -1.92 -1.53
C THR A 18 9.14 -1.13 -1.32
N VAL A 19 10.02 -1.13 -2.33
CA VAL A 19 11.29 -0.39 -2.27
C VAL A 19 11.00 1.10 -2.06
N ALA A 20 10.05 1.66 -2.81
CA ALA A 20 9.66 3.07 -2.67
C ALA A 20 9.20 3.41 -1.24
N ALA A 21 8.36 2.56 -0.63
CA ALA A 21 7.87 2.77 0.73
C ALA A 21 8.98 2.67 1.78
N TRP A 22 9.85 1.66 1.69
CA TRP A 22 10.94 1.49 2.66
C TRP A 22 12.01 2.58 2.55
N THR A 23 12.34 3.04 1.33
CA THR A 23 13.25 4.15 1.13
C THR A 23 12.71 5.44 1.74
N MET A 24 11.45 5.77 1.49
CA MET A 24 10.80 6.95 2.06
C MET A 24 10.71 6.85 3.58
N ASN A 25 10.30 5.71 4.12
CA ASN A 25 10.19 5.47 5.56
C ASN A 25 11.54 5.65 6.28
N LEU A 26 12.59 4.96 5.82
CA LEU A 26 13.92 5.05 6.42
C LEU A 26 14.47 6.49 6.36
N GLY A 27 14.31 7.16 5.22
CA GLY A 27 14.75 8.55 5.08
C GLY A 27 14.02 9.51 6.03
N ILE A 28 12.70 9.37 6.18
CA ILE A 28 11.91 10.20 7.10
C ILE A 28 12.32 9.93 8.56
N VAL A 29 12.49 8.66 8.94
CA VAL A 29 12.90 8.28 10.30
C VAL A 29 14.29 8.83 10.63
N LEU A 30 15.25 8.72 9.71
CA LEU A 30 16.60 9.25 9.92
C LEU A 30 16.61 10.79 9.98
N GLY A 31 15.84 11.44 9.11
CA GLY A 31 15.71 12.90 9.13
C GLY A 31 15.03 13.42 10.39
N SER A 32 13.95 12.77 10.84
CA SER A 32 13.23 13.15 12.07
C SER A 32 14.06 12.91 13.32
N LEU A 33 14.87 11.86 13.35
CA LEU A 33 15.84 11.63 14.41
C LEU A 33 16.86 12.78 14.49
N GLY A 34 17.41 13.21 13.35
CA GLY A 34 18.31 14.37 13.28
C GLY A 34 17.66 15.64 13.80
N ILE A 35 16.42 15.92 13.41
CA ILE A 35 15.65 17.07 13.92
C ILE A 35 15.49 16.97 15.44
N GLY A 36 15.05 15.82 15.95
CA GLY A 36 14.86 15.61 17.38
C GLY A 36 16.14 15.87 18.19
N ILE A 37 17.28 15.35 17.72
CA ILE A 37 18.59 15.59 18.37
C ILE A 37 18.94 17.08 18.34
N GLY A 38 18.77 17.75 17.20
CA GLY A 38 19.06 19.18 17.07
C GLY A 38 18.16 20.08 17.92
N MET A 39 16.95 19.63 18.26
CA MET A 39 16.07 20.34 19.20
C MET A 39 16.50 20.17 20.66
N VAL A 40 17.04 19.01 21.04
CA VAL A 40 17.44 18.71 22.43
C VAL A 40 18.84 19.26 22.73
N VAL A 41 19.77 19.18 21.78
CA VAL A 41 21.17 19.55 21.97
C VAL A 41 21.45 20.86 21.25
N SER A 42 21.50 21.97 22.00
CA SER A 42 21.60 23.33 21.42
C SER A 42 22.82 23.55 20.52
N SER A 43 23.96 22.94 20.86
CA SER A 43 25.19 22.99 20.05
C SER A 43 25.06 22.27 18.71
N LEU A 44 24.04 21.42 18.55
CA LEU A 44 23.74 20.65 17.34
C LEU A 44 22.49 21.14 16.61
N SER A 45 22.05 22.39 16.84
CA SER A 45 20.88 22.98 16.17
C SER A 45 20.94 22.92 14.63
N ILE A 46 22.14 22.83 14.04
CA ILE A 46 22.32 22.60 12.60
C ILE A 46 21.68 21.29 12.10
N LEU A 47 21.55 20.28 12.96
CA LEU A 47 20.90 19.01 12.64
C LEU A 47 19.41 19.16 12.31
N ILE A 48 18.76 20.24 12.76
CA ILE A 48 17.38 20.54 12.39
C ILE A 48 17.27 20.75 10.88
N TRP A 49 18.17 21.56 10.31
CA TRP A 49 18.18 21.84 8.88
C TRP A 49 18.65 20.65 8.04
N ILE A 50 19.67 19.92 8.53
CA ILE A 50 20.13 18.70 7.87
C ILE A 50 19.01 17.65 7.85
N GLY A 51 18.35 17.43 8.99
CA GLY A 51 17.24 16.50 9.09
C GLY A 51 16.06 16.90 8.21
N ALA A 52 15.72 18.20 8.14
CA ALA A 52 14.69 18.70 7.22
C ALA A 52 15.04 18.45 5.75
N ALA A 53 16.30 18.66 5.35
CA ALA A 53 16.77 18.36 4.00
C ALA A 53 16.71 16.86 3.68
N VAL A 54 17.06 16.00 4.64
CA VAL A 54 16.95 14.53 4.50
C VAL A 54 15.49 14.10 4.34
N VAL A 55 14.57 14.65 5.13
CA VAL A 55 13.12 14.38 4.99
C VAL A 55 12.65 14.79 3.59
N LEU A 56 12.99 16.01 3.14
CA LEU A 56 12.60 16.49 1.81
C LEU A 56 13.12 15.57 0.70
N LEU A 57 14.38 15.14 0.79
CA LEU A 57 14.98 14.22 -0.16
C LEU A 57 14.29 12.84 -0.14
N ALA A 58 13.96 12.32 1.04
CA ALA A 58 13.26 11.05 1.20
C ALA A 58 11.87 11.07 0.54
N LEU A 59 11.14 12.18 0.66
CA LEU A 59 9.85 12.37 -0.01
C LEU A 59 10.01 12.35 -1.53
N ILE A 60 10.98 13.10 -2.06
CA ILE A 60 11.25 13.17 -3.50
C ILE A 60 11.62 11.77 -4.03
N LEU A 61 12.56 11.08 -3.37
CA LEU A 61 12.97 9.73 -3.77
C LEU A 61 11.80 8.73 -3.69
N GLY A 62 10.98 8.78 -2.64
CA GLY A 62 9.80 7.94 -2.50
C GLY A 62 8.84 8.08 -3.67
N VAL A 63 8.54 9.32 -4.08
CA VAL A 63 7.68 9.60 -5.23
C VAL A 63 8.32 9.13 -6.53
N VAL A 64 9.60 9.44 -6.76
CA VAL A 64 10.32 9.03 -7.97
C VAL A 64 10.34 7.51 -8.11
N LEU A 65 10.67 6.79 -7.04
CA LEU A 65 10.67 5.32 -7.02
C LEU A 65 9.27 4.75 -7.24
N SER A 66 8.23 5.36 -6.65
CA SER A 66 6.84 4.94 -6.86
C SER A 66 6.43 5.09 -8.33
N VAL A 67 6.77 6.21 -8.97
CA VAL A 67 6.49 6.47 -10.39
C VAL A 67 7.30 5.56 -11.30
N ALA A 68 8.53 5.21 -10.91
CA ALA A 68 9.39 4.24 -11.61
C ALA A 68 8.91 2.78 -11.47
N GLY A 69 7.78 2.52 -10.81
CA GLY A 69 7.20 1.18 -10.66
C GLY A 69 7.78 0.37 -9.50
N LEU A 70 8.61 0.97 -8.65
CA LEU A 70 9.17 0.34 -7.44
C LEU A 70 8.29 0.50 -6.20
N GLY A 71 7.09 1.06 -6.38
CA GLY A 71 6.03 1.17 -5.37
C GLY A 71 4.90 0.16 -5.59
N GLN A 72 3.76 0.35 -4.90
CA GLN A 72 2.59 -0.49 -5.15
C GLN A 72 1.90 -0.15 -6.48
N PRO A 73 1.51 -1.17 -7.27
CA PRO A 73 0.73 -0.96 -8.49
C PRO A 73 -0.64 -0.35 -8.21
N ARG A 74 -0.99 0.74 -8.91
CA ARG A 74 -2.26 1.47 -8.69
C ARG A 74 -3.52 0.78 -9.22
N ARG A 75 -3.38 -0.24 -10.07
CA ARG A 75 -4.50 -0.89 -10.79
C ARG A 75 -4.51 -2.43 -10.66
N TYR A 76 -3.85 -2.97 -9.66
CA TYR A 76 -3.79 -4.41 -9.48
C TYR A 76 -5.15 -5.00 -9.11
N GLY A 77 -5.38 -6.23 -9.57
CA GLY A 77 -6.57 -6.98 -9.24
C GLY A 77 -7.85 -6.49 -9.93
N MET A 78 -7.89 -5.30 -10.51
CA MET A 78 -9.09 -4.78 -11.21
C MET A 78 -9.51 -5.67 -12.39
N ALA A 79 -8.56 -6.05 -13.25
CA ALA A 79 -8.84 -6.90 -14.41
C ALA A 79 -9.18 -8.35 -14.01
N GLN A 80 -8.50 -8.86 -12.97
CA GLN A 80 -8.70 -10.22 -12.48
C GLN A 80 -10.03 -10.32 -11.70
N ALA A 81 -10.38 -9.30 -10.91
CA ALA A 81 -11.68 -9.17 -10.27
C ALA A 81 -12.82 -9.06 -11.28
N ALA A 82 -12.63 -8.33 -12.39
CA ALA A 82 -13.62 -8.27 -13.46
C ALA A 82 -13.87 -9.66 -14.07
N ALA A 83 -12.81 -10.40 -14.43
CA ALA A 83 -12.92 -11.74 -14.98
C ALA A 83 -13.51 -12.77 -13.98
N THR A 84 -13.15 -12.68 -12.69
CA THR A 84 -13.72 -13.55 -11.64
C THR A 84 -15.19 -13.20 -11.36
N ALA A 85 -15.58 -11.92 -11.44
CA ALA A 85 -16.97 -11.51 -11.28
C ALA A 85 -17.86 -12.08 -12.39
N GLU A 86 -17.39 -12.06 -13.64
CA GLU A 86 -18.09 -12.67 -14.78
C GLU A 86 -18.27 -14.19 -14.59
N GLY A 87 -17.20 -14.92 -14.24
CA GLY A 87 -17.28 -16.36 -14.03
C GLY A 87 -18.13 -16.78 -12.82
N SER A 88 -18.14 -16.00 -11.74
CA SER A 88 -18.97 -16.27 -10.57
C SER A 88 -20.46 -16.00 -10.82
N ALA A 89 -20.79 -14.98 -11.62
CA ALA A 89 -22.17 -14.71 -12.02
C ALA A 89 -22.77 -15.91 -12.78
N ASP A 90 -22.02 -16.47 -13.73
CA ASP A 90 -22.44 -17.64 -14.51
C ASP A 90 -22.61 -18.91 -13.68
N SER A 91 -21.71 -19.13 -12.71
CA SER A 91 -21.79 -20.28 -11.80
C SER A 91 -22.98 -20.17 -10.85
N ASN A 92 -23.22 -18.99 -10.28
CA ASN A 92 -24.35 -18.74 -9.37
C ASN A 92 -25.70 -18.83 -10.09
N ALA A 93 -25.77 -18.39 -11.35
CA ALA A 93 -26.98 -18.52 -12.17
C ALA A 93 -27.32 -19.99 -12.48
N ARG A 94 -26.31 -20.87 -12.50
CA ARG A 94 -26.45 -22.30 -12.83
C ARG A 94 -26.70 -23.18 -11.59
N SER A 95 -26.35 -22.72 -10.39
CA SER A 95 -26.57 -23.47 -9.15
C SER A 95 -28.00 -23.26 -8.62
N GLU A 96 -28.89 -24.23 -8.84
CA GLU A 96 -30.20 -24.28 -8.17
C GLU A 96 -30.12 -24.74 -6.69
N ARG A 97 -28.91 -24.92 -6.14
CA ARG A 97 -28.74 -25.39 -4.75
C ARG A 97 -28.91 -24.24 -3.76
N PRO A 98 -29.81 -24.36 -2.76
CA PRO A 98 -29.94 -23.37 -1.70
C PRO A 98 -28.66 -23.33 -0.86
N ALA A 99 -28.10 -22.14 -0.69
CA ALA A 99 -26.83 -21.88 0.01
C ALA A 99 -26.79 -22.34 1.47
N GLU A 100 -27.93 -22.75 2.06
CA GLU A 100 -28.02 -23.29 3.41
C GLU A 100 -27.48 -24.72 3.56
N ALA A 101 -27.26 -25.44 2.45
CA ALA A 101 -26.84 -26.85 2.49
C ALA A 101 -25.37 -27.07 2.90
N ASP A 102 -24.49 -26.08 2.70
CA ASP A 102 -23.04 -26.20 2.91
C ASP A 102 -22.54 -25.54 4.21
N ALA A 103 -23.44 -25.02 5.05
CA ALA A 103 -23.09 -24.30 6.30
C ALA A 103 -23.06 -25.19 7.56
N ARG A 104 -22.86 -26.51 7.44
CA ARG A 104 -22.80 -27.44 8.59
C ARG A 104 -21.43 -28.07 8.76
#